data_AF-A0A3N6HW32-F1
#
_entry.id   AF-A0A3N6HW32-F1
#
_cell.length_a   1.000
_cell.length_b   1.000
_cell.length_c   1.000
_cell.angle_alpha   90.00
_cell.angle_beta   90.00
_cell.angle_gamma   90.00
#
_symmetry.space_group_name_H-M   'P 1'
#
loop_
_entity.id
_entity.type
_entity.pdbx_description
1 polymer ?
#
loop_
_entity_poly.entity_id
_entity_poly.type
_entity_poly.pdbx_seq_one_letter_code
_entity_poly.pdbx_strand_id
1 'polypeptide(L)'
;MYGDDALMAIAVLTPDQLDGQASRLHDTQAWQQIVTGWECTAPEPVITPAEPTPPRLVEPPELEPAEPSDWRNLLSVPVERLVDDTLRTLPAPPPHERPLPGRLGAMLPDRVHLWRRVGQRDLRPSTHLGYARQILAEWGWQNTPYRLRNARGARCVCGALISAHRLGYGSLDTVDRAGAWLITELRAQGWTGLIGPWNRVPGRTAADALALVDGAARRAASAGH
;
A
#
# COMPACT_ATOMS: atom_id res chain seq x y z
N MET A 1 7.70 21.09 49.30
CA MET A 1 8.27 20.18 48.28
C MET A 1 7.18 19.21 47.84
N TYR A 2 6.31 19.66 46.93
CA TYR A 2 5.49 18.81 46.08
C TYR A 2 5.32 19.60 44.78
N GLY A 3 6.03 19.19 43.73
CA GLY A 3 5.82 19.67 42.39
C GLY A 3 4.84 18.72 41.72
N ASP A 4 3.67 19.24 41.35
CA ASP A 4 2.74 18.55 40.45
C ASP A 4 3.25 18.78 39.02
N ASP A 5 3.97 17.77 38.51
CA ASP A 5 4.17 17.59 37.07
C ASP A 5 2.81 17.27 36.44
N ALA A 6 2.13 18.32 35.96
CA ALA A 6 1.00 18.19 35.06
C ALA A 6 1.52 17.70 33.69
N LEU A 7 1.77 16.39 33.60
CA LEU A 7 1.83 15.66 32.34
C LEU A 7 0.59 16.02 31.52
N MET A 8 0.78 16.69 30.39
CA MET A 8 -0.21 16.84 29.32
C MET A 8 -0.58 15.43 28.84
N ALA A 9 -1.55 14.82 29.51
CA ALA A 9 -2.16 13.58 29.10
C ALA A 9 -2.85 13.84 27.76
N ILE A 10 -2.25 13.34 26.67
CA ILE A 10 -2.89 13.28 25.37
C ILE A 10 -4.05 12.30 25.54
N ALA A 11 -5.26 12.83 25.70
CA ALA A 11 -6.45 12.02 25.82
C ALA A 11 -6.56 11.14 24.56
N VAL A 12 -6.51 9.82 24.75
CA VAL A 12 -6.71 8.86 23.67
C VAL A 12 -8.19 8.94 23.29
N LEU A 13 -8.47 9.70 22.24
CA LEU A 13 -9.82 9.82 21.69
C LEU A 13 -10.19 8.51 20.99
N THR A 14 -11.40 8.04 21.26
CA THR A 14 -11.98 6.97 20.43
C THR A 14 -12.20 7.48 19.00
N PRO A 15 -12.24 6.60 17.98
CA PRO A 15 -12.46 7.02 16.59
C PRO A 15 -13.69 7.92 16.41
N ASP A 16 -14.81 7.60 17.03
CA ASP A 16 -16.04 8.40 16.95
C ASP A 16 -15.88 9.79 17.60
N GLN A 17 -15.06 9.90 18.65
CA GLN A 17 -14.75 11.18 19.29
C GLN A 17 -13.80 12.02 18.43
N LEU A 18 -12.88 11.39 17.72
CA LEU A 18 -11.99 12.06 16.77
C LEU A 18 -12.80 12.59 15.58
N ASP A 19 -13.67 11.78 14.99
CA ASP A 19 -14.55 12.19 13.89
C ASP A 19 -15.50 13.32 14.32
N GLY A 20 -16.07 13.22 15.52
CA GLY A 20 -16.88 14.30 16.08
C GLY A 20 -16.09 15.58 16.35
N GLN A 21 -14.80 15.50 16.69
CA GLN A 21 -13.93 16.68 16.83
C GLN A 21 -13.52 17.27 15.47
N ALA A 22 -13.20 16.43 14.48
CA ALA A 22 -12.86 16.87 13.13
C ALA A 22 -14.03 17.56 12.44
N SER A 23 -15.25 17.00 12.54
CA SER A 23 -16.47 17.64 12.00
C SER A 23 -16.71 19.02 12.63
N ARG A 24 -16.58 19.14 13.96
CA ARG A 24 -16.73 20.43 14.65
C ARG A 24 -15.69 21.45 14.22
N LEU A 25 -14.45 21.03 13.99
CA LEU A 25 -13.39 21.91 13.51
C LEU A 25 -13.71 22.43 12.10
N HIS A 26 -14.18 21.55 11.21
CA HIS A 26 -14.55 21.91 9.83
C HIS A 26 -15.65 22.98 9.78
N ASP A 27 -16.58 22.94 10.73
CA ASP A 27 -17.70 23.89 10.81
C ASP A 27 -17.32 25.21 11.49
N THR A 28 -16.08 25.37 11.96
CA THR A 28 -15.66 26.63 12.59
C THR A 28 -15.31 27.71 11.58
N GLN A 29 -15.61 28.96 11.95
CA GLN A 29 -15.18 30.15 11.20
C GLN A 29 -13.64 30.23 11.07
N ALA A 30 -12.89 29.72 12.04
CA ALA A 30 -11.44 29.66 12.00
C ALA A 30 -10.94 28.75 10.87
N TRP A 31 -11.56 27.58 10.69
CA TRP A 31 -11.26 26.69 9.57
C TRP A 31 -11.58 27.34 8.23
N GLN A 32 -12.75 27.98 8.12
CA GLN A 32 -13.12 28.71 6.90
C GLN A 32 -12.13 29.84 6.57
N GLN A 33 -11.68 30.60 7.58
CA GLN A 33 -10.68 31.66 7.41
C GLN A 33 -9.33 31.12 6.91
N ILE A 34 -8.86 29.99 7.45
CA ILE A 34 -7.62 29.33 7.01
C ILE A 34 -7.73 28.90 5.54
N VAL A 35 -8.85 28.27 5.16
CA VAL A 35 -9.07 27.82 3.78
C VAL A 35 -9.22 29.00 2.81
N THR A 36 -9.90 30.08 3.21
CA THR A 36 -10.01 31.30 2.37
C THR A 36 -8.69 32.06 2.24
N GLY A 37 -7.83 32.00 3.27
CA GLY A 37 -6.50 32.63 3.24
C GLY A 37 -5.47 31.83 2.43
N TRP A 38 -5.82 30.62 1.99
CA TRP A 38 -4.94 29.77 1.20
C TRP A 38 -4.62 30.40 -0.17
N GLU A 39 -5.54 31.20 -0.73
CA GLU A 39 -5.32 31.99 -1.93
C GLU A 39 -4.35 33.17 -1.73
N CYS A 40 -4.17 33.65 -0.49
CA CYS A 40 -3.22 34.73 -0.16
C CYS A 40 -1.83 34.24 0.26
N THR A 41 -1.66 32.93 0.55
CA THR A 41 -0.38 32.34 0.97
C THR A 41 0.29 31.51 -0.12
N ALA A 42 -0.43 31.22 -1.20
CA ALA A 42 0.18 30.82 -2.46
C ALA A 42 0.74 32.09 -3.13
N PRO A 43 2.04 32.14 -3.48
CA PRO A 43 2.53 33.24 -4.31
C PRO A 43 1.78 33.21 -5.64
N GLU A 44 1.02 34.27 -5.91
CA GLU A 44 0.35 34.50 -7.17
C GLU A 44 1.43 34.55 -8.27
N PRO A 45 1.34 33.73 -9.34
CA PRO A 45 2.25 33.84 -10.45
C PRO A 45 2.04 35.22 -11.08
N VAL A 46 3.07 36.07 -11.00
CA VAL A 46 3.10 37.36 -11.66
C VAL A 46 2.95 37.13 -13.16
N ILE A 47 1.74 37.31 -13.67
CA ILE A 47 1.49 37.44 -15.10
C ILE A 47 1.77 38.91 -15.44
N THR A 48 2.97 39.17 -15.95
CA THR A 48 3.31 40.46 -16.57
C THR A 48 2.38 40.71 -17.76
N PRO A 49 1.74 41.88 -17.88
CA PRO A 49 1.01 42.24 -19.08
C PRO A 49 1.98 42.32 -20.26
N ALA A 50 1.72 41.52 -21.30
CA ALA A 50 2.39 41.67 -22.57
C ALA A 50 2.01 43.02 -23.20
N GLU A 51 3.02 43.77 -23.65
CA GLU A 51 2.85 44.88 -24.59
C GLU A 51 2.05 44.44 -25.83
N PRO A 52 1.30 45.35 -26.47
CA PRO A 52 0.57 45.03 -27.68
C PRO A 52 1.52 44.87 -28.87
N THR A 53 1.73 43.63 -29.31
CA THR A 53 2.33 43.33 -30.61
C THR A 53 1.31 43.56 -31.74
N PRO A 54 1.59 44.40 -32.77
CA PRO A 54 0.79 44.50 -33.97
C PRO A 54 1.08 43.32 -34.94
N PRO A 55 0.25 43.09 -35.97
CA PRO A 55 -0.45 41.82 -36.14
C PRO A 55 0.22 40.79 -37.05
N ARG A 56 -0.24 39.55 -36.86
CA ARG A 56 -0.44 38.46 -37.84
C ARG A 56 0.83 37.74 -38.32
N LEU A 57 0.89 36.42 -38.24
CA LEU A 57 0.05 35.52 -39.03
C LEU A 57 -0.12 34.12 -38.38
N VAL A 58 -1.39 33.74 -38.20
CA VAL A 58 -1.96 32.38 -38.26
C VAL A 58 -1.61 31.39 -37.13
N GLU A 59 -2.56 31.19 -36.21
CA GLU A 59 -2.94 29.89 -35.65
C GLU A 59 -4.21 29.39 -36.39
N PRO A 60 -4.76 28.15 -36.22
CA PRO A 60 -4.49 27.06 -35.24
C PRO A 60 -4.38 25.64 -35.92
N PRO A 61 -4.27 24.47 -35.22
CA PRO A 61 -4.73 24.16 -33.86
C PRO A 61 -3.80 23.34 -32.93
N GLU A 62 -3.92 23.66 -31.64
CA GLU A 62 -4.39 22.76 -30.56
C GLU A 62 -4.14 21.25 -30.75
N LEU A 63 -3.33 20.66 -29.86
CA LEU A 63 -3.35 19.25 -29.48
C LEU A 63 -3.09 19.19 -27.96
N GLU A 64 -4.10 18.97 -27.14
CA GLU A 64 -4.65 17.64 -26.77
C GLU A 64 -3.71 16.85 -25.83
N PRO A 65 -4.25 15.96 -24.98
CA PRO A 65 -3.50 15.17 -24.02
C PRO A 65 -2.34 14.45 -24.70
N ALA A 66 -1.18 14.39 -24.04
CA ALA A 66 0.04 13.77 -24.57
C ALA A 66 -0.26 12.42 -25.24
N GLU A 67 -0.27 12.46 -26.58
CA GLU A 67 -0.24 11.32 -27.49
C GLU A 67 0.90 10.36 -27.09
N PRO A 68 0.77 9.06 -27.39
CA PRO A 68 1.77 8.07 -27.06
C PRO A 68 3.09 8.39 -27.76
N SER A 69 4.00 9.01 -27.01
CA SER A 69 5.45 9.03 -27.20
C SER A 69 5.92 9.33 -28.63
N ASP A 70 6.14 10.61 -28.94
CA ASP A 70 6.95 11.00 -30.09
C ASP A 70 8.43 10.66 -29.85
N TRP A 71 8.76 9.39 -30.02
CA TRP A 71 10.10 8.83 -29.86
C TRP A 71 11.13 9.49 -30.79
N ARG A 72 10.69 10.19 -31.85
CA ARG A 72 11.60 10.94 -32.74
C ARG A 72 12.14 12.19 -32.06
N ASN A 73 11.38 12.82 -31.16
CA ASN A 73 11.88 13.94 -30.37
C ASN A 73 13.00 13.49 -29.42
N LEU A 74 12.96 12.24 -28.94
CA LEU A 74 14.02 11.67 -28.11
C LEU A 74 15.35 11.54 -28.87
N LEU A 75 15.33 11.35 -30.20
CA LEU A 75 16.56 11.29 -31.01
C LEU A 75 17.30 12.63 -31.11
N SER A 76 16.62 13.74 -30.78
CA SER A 76 17.20 15.09 -30.81
C SER A 76 17.72 15.54 -29.44
N VAL A 77 17.48 14.75 -28.38
CA VAL A 77 17.95 15.02 -27.02
C VAL A 77 19.33 14.36 -26.82
N PRO A 78 20.33 15.05 -26.24
CA PRO A 78 21.60 14.43 -25.90
C PRO A 78 21.41 13.20 -25.00
N VAL A 79 22.20 12.14 -25.25
CA VAL A 79 22.10 10.86 -24.55
C VAL A 79 22.21 11.04 -23.04
N GLU A 80 23.10 11.92 -22.58
CA GLU A 80 23.33 12.22 -21.17
C GLU A 80 22.07 12.78 -20.49
N ARG A 81 21.32 13.63 -21.21
CA ARG A 81 20.09 14.23 -20.70
C ARG A 81 18.94 13.23 -20.66
N LEU A 82 18.87 12.32 -21.64
CA LEU A 82 17.92 11.20 -21.61
C LEU A 82 18.21 10.24 -20.45
N VAL A 83 19.48 9.93 -20.22
CA VAL A 83 19.91 9.08 -19.09
C VAL A 83 19.54 9.75 -17.77
N ASP A 84 19.84 11.03 -17.59
CA ASP A 84 19.50 11.75 -16.36
C ASP A 84 18.00 11.88 -16.13
N ASP A 85 17.21 12.21 -17.16
CA ASP A 85 15.75 12.32 -17.04
C ASP A 85 15.12 10.94 -16.76
N THR A 86 15.66 9.88 -17.38
CA THR A 86 15.25 8.50 -17.10
C THR A 86 15.60 8.13 -15.64
N LEU A 87 16.82 8.37 -15.20
CA LEU A 87 17.26 8.07 -13.83
C LEU A 87 16.45 8.86 -12.78
N ARG A 88 16.04 10.09 -13.09
CA ARG A 88 15.18 10.91 -12.22
C ARG A 88 13.71 10.45 -12.18
N THR A 89 13.23 9.82 -13.25
CA THR A 89 11.85 9.30 -13.34
C THR A 89 11.74 7.83 -12.94
N LEU A 90 12.87 7.12 -12.79
CA LEU A 90 12.87 5.78 -12.24
C LEU A 90 12.25 5.82 -10.83
N PRO A 91 11.25 4.95 -10.57
CA PRO A 91 10.73 4.81 -9.22
C PRO A 91 11.89 4.45 -8.29
N ALA A 92 11.87 5.00 -7.07
CA ALA A 92 12.88 4.71 -6.06
C ALA A 92 13.11 3.20 -5.98
N PRO A 93 14.38 2.73 -5.92
CA PRO A 93 14.67 1.32 -5.83
C PRO A 93 13.88 0.75 -4.64
N PRO A 94 13.18 -0.40 -4.83
CA PRO A 94 12.41 -0.98 -3.75
C PRO A 94 13.36 -1.17 -2.56
N PRO A 95 12.92 -0.84 -1.33
CA PRO A 95 13.74 -1.06 -0.16
C PRO A 95 14.27 -2.49 -0.20
N HIS A 96 15.55 -2.71 0.16
CA HIS A 96 16.13 -4.05 0.13
C HIS A 96 15.29 -5.03 0.95
N GLU A 97 14.43 -5.78 0.25
CA GLU A 97 13.59 -6.76 0.88
C GLU A 97 14.47 -7.94 1.26
N ARG A 98 14.50 -8.24 2.57
CA ARG A 98 15.22 -9.43 3.02
C ARG A 98 14.55 -10.64 2.35
N PRO A 99 15.31 -11.48 1.62
CA PRO A 99 14.72 -12.64 0.97
C PRO A 99 14.10 -13.56 2.02
N LEU A 100 13.02 -14.23 1.64
CA LEU A 100 12.42 -15.25 2.48
C LEU A 100 13.46 -16.32 2.80
N PRO A 101 13.43 -16.88 4.02
CA PRO A 101 14.13 -18.13 4.29
C PRO A 101 13.74 -19.14 3.21
N GLY A 102 14.70 -19.74 2.51
CA GLY A 102 14.40 -20.72 1.45
C GLY A 102 13.60 -21.93 1.97
N ARG A 103 13.35 -22.94 1.12
CA ARG A 103 12.46 -24.07 1.44
C ARG A 103 12.77 -24.80 2.76
N LEU A 104 14.04 -24.90 3.17
CA LEU A 104 14.40 -25.44 4.49
C LEU A 104 13.92 -24.54 5.64
N GLY A 105 14.03 -23.23 5.48
CA GLY A 105 13.50 -22.24 6.41
C GLY A 105 11.97 -22.25 6.52
N ALA A 106 11.27 -22.69 5.47
CA ALA A 106 9.82 -22.87 5.48
C ALA A 106 9.35 -23.99 6.43
N MET A 107 10.20 -25.02 6.61
CA MET A 107 9.94 -26.16 7.50
C MET A 107 10.24 -25.81 8.96
N LEU A 108 11.19 -24.90 9.20
CA LEU A 108 11.57 -24.48 10.55
C LEU A 108 10.39 -23.83 11.29
N PRO A 109 10.26 -24.05 12.61
CA PRO A 109 9.29 -23.33 13.43
C PRO A 109 9.42 -21.82 13.25
N ASP A 110 8.32 -21.12 13.06
CA ASP A 110 8.34 -19.68 12.78
C ASP A 110 9.02 -18.86 13.89
N ARG A 111 9.09 -19.37 15.14
CA ARG A 111 9.82 -18.76 16.25
C ARG A 111 11.32 -18.56 15.98
N VAL A 112 11.90 -19.39 15.11
CA VAL A 112 13.32 -19.28 14.71
C VAL A 112 13.58 -18.00 13.91
N HIS A 113 12.53 -17.39 13.36
CA HIS A 113 12.63 -16.16 12.58
C HIS A 113 12.30 -14.88 13.36
N LEU A 114 11.96 -14.99 14.66
CA LEU A 114 11.54 -13.85 15.49
C LEU A 114 12.59 -12.72 15.54
N TRP A 115 13.88 -13.04 15.46
CA TRP A 115 14.97 -12.06 15.42
C TRP A 115 14.89 -11.10 14.23
N ARG A 116 14.17 -11.48 13.16
CA ARG A 116 13.96 -10.62 11.97
C ARG A 116 13.04 -9.43 12.24
N ARG A 117 12.32 -9.43 13.37
CA ARG A 117 11.36 -8.38 13.78
C ARG A 117 12.01 -7.08 14.25
N VAL A 118 13.26 -7.13 14.73
CA VAL A 118 13.89 -5.96 15.35
C VAL A 118 13.99 -4.80 14.36
N GLY A 119 13.38 -3.65 14.71
CA GLY A 119 13.43 -2.40 13.94
C GLY A 119 12.43 -2.27 12.79
N GLN A 120 11.45 -3.18 12.67
CA GLN A 120 10.47 -3.13 11.57
C GLN A 120 9.32 -2.16 11.84
N ARG A 121 8.93 -1.40 10.80
CA ARG A 121 7.77 -0.51 10.82
C ARG A 121 6.48 -1.29 10.55
N ASP A 122 5.36 -0.71 10.98
CA ASP A 122 4.05 -1.25 10.62
C ASP A 122 3.84 -1.14 9.11
N LEU A 123 3.19 -2.14 8.52
CA LEU A 123 3.01 -2.26 7.08
C LEU A 123 1.57 -1.96 6.68
N ARG A 124 1.42 -1.52 5.43
CA ARG A 124 0.13 -1.47 4.76
C ARG A 124 -0.42 -2.89 4.57
N PRO A 125 -1.73 -3.14 4.82
CA PRO A 125 -2.37 -4.42 4.50
C PRO A 125 -2.07 -4.98 3.09
N SER A 126 -2.02 -4.15 2.04
CA SER A 126 -1.67 -4.58 0.69
C SER A 126 -0.24 -5.13 0.60
N THR A 127 0.72 -4.47 1.23
CA THR A 127 2.12 -4.92 1.32
C THR A 127 2.22 -6.25 2.08
N HIS A 128 1.48 -6.39 3.18
CA HIS A 128 1.43 -7.64 3.94
C HIS A 128 0.87 -8.81 3.12
N LEU A 129 -0.17 -8.55 2.32
CA LEU A 129 -0.72 -9.51 1.37
C LEU A 129 0.31 -9.87 0.29
N GLY A 130 1.13 -8.93 -0.17
CA GLY A 130 2.28 -9.19 -1.05
C GLY A 130 3.28 -10.18 -0.46
N TYR A 131 3.65 -10.04 0.82
CA TYR A 131 4.52 -11.03 1.47
C TYR A 131 3.84 -12.37 1.67
N ALA A 132 2.54 -12.40 1.99
CA ALA A 132 1.79 -13.65 2.05
C ALA A 132 1.74 -14.35 0.68
N ARG A 133 1.59 -13.59 -0.41
CA ARG A 133 1.65 -14.07 -1.79
C ARG A 133 3.01 -14.70 -2.11
N GLN A 134 4.10 -14.06 -1.71
CA GLN A 134 5.46 -14.57 -1.90
C GLN A 134 5.67 -15.88 -1.13
N ILE A 135 5.24 -15.94 0.14
CA ILE A 135 5.31 -17.15 0.97
C ILE A 135 4.56 -18.31 0.30
N LEU A 136 3.34 -18.08 -0.20
CA LEU A 136 2.57 -19.12 -0.87
C LEU A 136 3.26 -19.62 -2.16
N ALA A 137 3.91 -18.73 -2.91
CA ALA A 137 4.62 -19.08 -4.12
C ALA A 137 5.91 -19.87 -3.85
N GLU A 138 6.72 -19.41 -2.88
CA GLU A 138 8.04 -19.98 -2.63
C GLU A 138 7.99 -21.23 -1.73
N TRP A 139 7.16 -21.19 -0.68
CA TRP A 139 7.05 -22.27 0.31
C TRP A 139 5.94 -23.26 -0.02
N GLY A 140 5.08 -22.90 -0.97
CA GLY A 140 3.97 -23.70 -1.45
C GLY A 140 2.68 -23.48 -0.67
N TRP A 141 1.59 -23.88 -1.32
CA TRP A 141 0.23 -23.83 -0.78
C TRP A 141 -0.26 -25.21 -0.33
N GLN A 142 -1.14 -25.24 0.67
CA GLN A 142 -1.84 -26.45 1.11
C GLN A 142 -3.27 -26.17 1.57
N ASN A 143 -4.14 -27.17 1.38
CA ASN A 143 -5.55 -27.15 1.75
C ASN A 143 -5.94 -28.07 2.92
N THR A 144 -4.95 -28.60 3.66
CA THR A 144 -5.25 -29.54 4.75
C THR A 144 -6.10 -28.85 5.83
N PRO A 145 -7.22 -29.46 6.25
CA PRO A 145 -8.10 -28.87 7.26
C PRO A 145 -7.36 -28.53 8.57
N TYR A 146 -7.68 -27.36 9.13
CA TYR A 146 -7.21 -26.89 10.45
C TYR A 146 -5.68 -26.84 10.63
N ARG A 147 -4.91 -26.85 9.53
CA ARG A 147 -3.46 -26.68 9.57
C ARG A 147 -3.08 -25.38 8.90
N LEU A 148 -2.31 -24.55 9.60
CA LEU A 148 -1.66 -23.38 9.03
C LEU A 148 -0.47 -23.77 8.14
N ARG A 149 0.10 -24.94 8.41
CA ARG A 149 1.33 -25.43 7.80
C ARG A 149 1.34 -26.96 7.72
N ASN A 150 1.87 -27.51 6.63
CA ASN A 150 2.15 -28.96 6.53
C ASN A 150 3.63 -29.28 6.82
N ALA A 151 3.97 -30.58 6.85
CA ALA A 151 5.33 -31.04 7.15
C ALA A 151 6.40 -30.53 6.16
N ARG A 152 6.01 -30.19 4.93
CA ARG A 152 6.91 -29.65 3.90
C ARG A 152 7.09 -28.13 3.97
N GLY A 153 6.41 -27.46 4.91
CA GLY A 153 6.43 -26.01 5.01
C GLY A 153 5.46 -25.28 4.08
N ALA A 154 4.56 -25.98 3.38
CA ALA A 154 3.51 -25.29 2.63
C ALA A 154 2.50 -24.67 3.60
N ARG A 155 1.94 -23.50 3.25
CA ARG A 155 1.01 -22.73 4.09
C ARG A 155 -0.40 -22.70 3.48
N CYS A 156 -1.44 -22.64 4.31
CA CYS A 156 -2.74 -22.15 3.82
C CYS A 156 -2.71 -20.61 3.75
N VAL A 157 -3.76 -19.97 3.21
CA VAL A 157 -3.85 -18.49 3.14
C VAL A 157 -3.65 -17.84 4.51
N CYS A 158 -4.37 -18.29 5.55
CA CYS A 158 -4.18 -17.76 6.92
C CYS A 158 -2.77 -18.02 7.46
N GLY A 159 -2.21 -19.20 7.16
CA GLY A 159 -0.86 -19.56 7.56
C GLY A 159 0.20 -18.66 6.94
N ALA A 160 0.01 -18.23 5.69
CA ALA A 160 0.89 -17.30 5.01
C ALA A 160 0.87 -15.90 5.64
N LEU A 161 -0.32 -15.38 5.98
CA LEU A 161 -0.45 -14.10 6.70
C LEU A 161 0.28 -14.11 8.04
N ILE A 162 0.09 -15.19 8.82
CA ILE A 162 0.73 -15.33 10.13
C ILE A 162 2.24 -15.52 9.97
N SER A 163 2.69 -16.28 8.98
CA SER A 163 4.12 -16.45 8.72
C SER A 163 4.77 -15.14 8.29
N ALA A 164 4.11 -14.29 7.49
CA ALA A 164 4.62 -12.96 7.16
C ALA A 164 4.85 -12.11 8.43
N HIS A 165 3.86 -12.07 9.34
CA HIS A 165 4.01 -11.40 10.64
C HIS A 165 5.15 -11.95 11.49
N ARG A 166 5.33 -13.28 11.51
CA ARG A 166 6.40 -13.91 12.28
C ARG A 166 7.79 -13.73 11.67
N LEU A 167 7.86 -13.46 10.36
CA LEU A 167 9.09 -13.05 9.68
C LEU A 167 9.42 -11.57 9.90
N GLY A 168 8.55 -10.82 10.58
CA GLY A 168 8.75 -9.40 10.89
C GLY A 168 8.04 -8.45 9.94
N TYR A 169 7.21 -8.94 9.03
CA TYR A 169 6.41 -8.11 8.13
C TYR A 169 5.07 -7.78 8.80
N GLY A 170 4.90 -6.52 9.24
CA GLY A 170 3.64 -6.04 9.79
C GLY A 170 3.33 -6.51 11.22
N SER A 171 2.37 -5.84 11.85
CA SER A 171 1.84 -6.17 13.18
C SER A 171 0.72 -7.22 13.09
N LEU A 172 0.19 -7.65 14.25
CA LEU A 172 -1.04 -8.46 14.26
C LEU A 172 -2.25 -7.66 13.76
N ASP A 173 -2.29 -6.35 14.00
CA ASP A 173 -3.31 -5.46 13.42
C ASP A 173 -3.25 -5.49 11.88
N THR A 174 -2.04 -5.43 11.30
CA THR A 174 -1.87 -5.59 9.85
C THR A 174 -2.41 -6.93 9.35
N VAL A 175 -2.18 -8.02 10.09
CA VAL A 175 -2.70 -9.36 9.76
C VAL A 175 -4.23 -9.36 9.74
N ASP A 176 -4.87 -8.78 10.76
CA ASP A 176 -6.33 -8.75 10.86
C ASP A 176 -6.94 -7.89 9.76
N ARG A 177 -6.36 -6.72 9.48
CA ARG A 177 -6.79 -5.84 8.38
C ARG A 177 -6.58 -6.49 7.01
N ALA A 178 -5.46 -7.17 6.78
CA ALA A 178 -5.23 -7.94 5.56
C ALA A 178 -6.24 -9.11 5.43
N GLY A 179 -6.57 -9.76 6.56
CA GLY A 179 -7.62 -10.77 6.63
C GLY A 179 -8.99 -10.23 6.24
N ALA A 180 -9.33 -9.02 6.66
CA ALA A 180 -10.57 -8.35 6.27
C ALA A 180 -10.64 -8.13 4.74
N TRP A 181 -9.54 -7.69 4.11
CA TRP A 181 -9.48 -7.53 2.65
C TRP A 181 -9.66 -8.86 1.90
N LEU A 182 -9.13 -9.97 2.44
CA LEU A 182 -9.38 -11.30 1.88
C LEU A 182 -10.85 -11.71 1.99
N ILE A 183 -11.51 -11.40 3.12
CA ILE A 183 -12.95 -11.65 3.27
C ILE A 183 -13.75 -10.80 2.27
N THR A 184 -13.40 -9.53 2.09
CA THR A 184 -14.03 -8.65 1.09
C THR A 184 -13.87 -9.20 -0.32
N GLU A 185 -12.67 -9.66 -0.68
CA GLU A 185 -12.42 -10.25 -1.99
C GLU A 185 -13.19 -11.57 -2.19
N LEU A 186 -13.25 -12.43 -1.17
CA LEU A 186 -14.08 -13.63 -1.20
C LEU A 186 -15.56 -13.30 -1.43
N ARG A 187 -16.07 -12.26 -0.77
CA ARG A 187 -17.46 -11.79 -0.96
C ARG A 187 -17.69 -11.31 -2.39
N ALA A 188 -16.75 -10.59 -2.96
CA ALA A 188 -16.82 -10.14 -4.36
C ALA A 188 -16.85 -11.33 -5.35
N GLN A 189 -16.22 -12.46 -4.98
CA GLN A 189 -16.27 -13.71 -5.75
C GLN A 189 -17.50 -14.58 -5.44
N GLY A 190 -18.46 -14.08 -4.67
CA GLY A 190 -19.68 -14.79 -4.28
C GLY A 190 -19.53 -15.78 -3.12
N TRP A 191 -18.36 -15.81 -2.46
CA TRP A 191 -18.14 -16.68 -1.30
C TRP A 191 -18.56 -15.98 0.00
N THR A 192 -19.46 -16.62 0.75
CA THR A 192 -20.04 -16.05 1.99
C THR A 192 -19.44 -16.59 3.28
N GLY A 193 -18.54 -17.56 3.20
CA GLY A 193 -17.89 -18.18 4.36
C GLY A 193 -16.58 -17.50 4.75
N LEU A 194 -15.89 -18.10 5.73
CA LEU A 194 -14.55 -17.70 6.15
C LEU A 194 -13.47 -18.26 5.20
N ILE A 195 -12.25 -17.71 5.32
CA ILE A 195 -11.06 -18.12 4.52
C ILE A 195 -10.74 -19.61 4.73
N GLY A 196 -10.83 -20.11 5.96
CA GLY A 196 -10.54 -21.52 6.30
C GLY A 196 -11.39 -22.52 5.50
N PRO A 197 -12.73 -22.43 5.57
CA PRO A 197 -13.66 -23.20 4.72
C PRO A 197 -13.40 -23.04 3.22
N TRP A 198 -13.11 -21.83 2.74
CA TRP A 198 -12.79 -21.60 1.32
C TRP A 198 -11.54 -22.38 0.88
N ASN A 199 -10.48 -22.34 1.70
CA ASN A 199 -9.18 -22.94 1.42
C ASN A 199 -9.24 -24.47 1.32
N ARG A 200 -10.24 -25.11 1.94
CA ARG A 200 -10.41 -26.58 1.99
C ARG A 200 -11.45 -27.13 1.01
N VAL A 201 -12.03 -26.28 0.15
CA VAL A 201 -12.96 -26.74 -0.89
C VAL A 201 -12.25 -27.75 -1.80
N PRO A 202 -12.83 -28.93 -2.08
CA PRO A 202 -12.26 -29.88 -3.02
C PRO A 202 -12.04 -29.25 -4.40
N GLY A 203 -10.92 -29.57 -5.04
CA GLY A 203 -10.56 -29.01 -6.34
C GLY A 203 -9.93 -27.61 -6.30
N ARG A 204 -9.87 -26.96 -5.13
CA ARG A 204 -9.12 -25.70 -4.97
C ARG A 204 -7.63 -25.93 -5.22
N THR A 205 -7.00 -25.00 -5.91
CA THR A 205 -5.60 -25.07 -6.34
C THR A 205 -4.74 -24.00 -5.67
N ALA A 206 -3.42 -24.16 -5.78
CA ALA A 206 -2.49 -23.10 -5.40
C ALA A 206 -2.73 -21.82 -6.21
N ALA A 207 -3.05 -21.93 -7.51
CA ALA A 207 -3.34 -20.79 -8.36
C ALA A 207 -4.55 -20.00 -7.85
N ASP A 208 -5.60 -20.67 -7.38
CA ASP A 208 -6.76 -19.99 -6.79
C ASP A 208 -6.38 -19.21 -5.53
N ALA A 209 -5.54 -19.79 -4.67
CA ALA A 209 -5.07 -19.13 -3.46
C ALA A 209 -4.22 -17.90 -3.77
N LEU A 210 -3.34 -17.99 -4.77
CA LEU A 210 -2.55 -16.87 -5.25
C LEU A 210 -3.45 -15.78 -5.85
N ALA A 211 -4.42 -16.16 -6.69
CA ALA A 211 -5.36 -15.23 -7.31
C ALA A 211 -6.24 -14.50 -6.27
N LEU A 212 -6.69 -15.20 -5.22
CA LEU A 212 -7.41 -14.59 -4.10
C LEU A 212 -6.55 -13.53 -3.39
N VAL A 213 -5.29 -13.86 -3.06
CA VAL A 213 -4.39 -12.92 -2.40
C VAL A 213 -4.06 -11.74 -3.31
N ASP A 214 -3.82 -11.98 -4.60
CA ASP A 214 -3.55 -10.93 -5.59
C ASP A 214 -4.75 -9.99 -5.77
N GLY A 215 -5.98 -10.53 -5.79
CA GLY A 215 -7.23 -9.74 -5.84
C GLY A 215 -7.40 -8.86 -4.60
N ALA A 216 -7.22 -9.45 -3.41
CA ALA A 216 -7.30 -8.73 -2.15
C ALA A 216 -6.22 -7.64 -2.03
N ALA A 217 -4.99 -7.93 -2.45
CA ALA A 217 -3.88 -6.98 -2.43
C ALA A 217 -4.13 -5.78 -3.35
N ARG A 218 -4.58 -6.03 -4.58
CA ARG A 218 -4.96 -4.95 -5.52
C ARG A 218 -6.09 -4.10 -4.97
N ARG A 219 -7.13 -4.73 -4.42
CA ARG A 219 -8.27 -4.02 -3.83
C ARG A 219 -7.86 -3.14 -2.65
N ALA A 220 -7.02 -3.67 -1.75
CA ALA A 220 -6.48 -2.90 -0.63
C ALA A 220 -5.64 -1.72 -1.12
N ALA A 221 -4.73 -1.94 -2.09
CA ALA A 221 -3.88 -0.91 -2.66
C ALA A 221 -4.69 0.21 -3.34
N SER A 222 -5.71 -0.14 -4.13
CA SER A 222 -6.61 0.84 -4.75
C SER A 222 -7.40 1.67 -3.73
N ALA A 223 -7.59 1.15 -2.52
CA ALA A 223 -8.22 1.86 -1.40
C ALA A 223 -7.20 2.60 -0.51
N GLY A 224 -5.90 2.65 -0.87
CA GLY A 224 -4.86 3.31 -0.09
C GLY A 224 -4.33 2.52 1.12
N HIS A 225 -4.68 1.23 1.21
CA HIS A 225 -4.27 0.31 2.27
C HIS A 225 -3.24 -0.70 1.80
#